data_AF-Q0UV41-F1
#
_entry.id   AF-Q0UV41-F1
#
_cell.length_a   1.000
_cell.length_b   1.000
_cell.length_c   1.000
_cell.angle_alpha   90.00
_cell.angle_beta   90.00
_cell.angle_gamma   90.00
#
_symmetry.space_group_name_H-M   'P 1'
#
loop_
_entity.id
_entity.type
_entity.pdbx_description
1 polymer ?
#
loop_
_entity_poly.entity_id
_entity_poly.type
_entity_poly.pdbx_seq_one_letter_code
_entity_poly.pdbx_strand_id
1 'polypeptide(L)'
;MSADHTRYYVLGAFALGIVLTVTYNQQSKSAQRLDHDDAHQQLKQQQKKLIARLAKIKDLNVLKKSLAELDVALEKGPGCIKEGIEGCIGDTPLIKIKSLSNYTGCEILAKAEFLNGAGNSPKDRVALSIIEMV
;
A
#
# COMPACT_ATOMS: atom_id res chain seq x y z
N MET A 1 -58.25 -3.68 8.57
CA MET A 1 -57.26 -4.74 8.89
C MET A 1 -56.02 -4.73 7.97
N SER A 2 -55.66 -3.61 7.32
CA SER A 2 -54.53 -3.59 6.34
C SER A 2 -53.33 -2.73 6.75
N ALA A 3 -53.36 -2.04 7.91
CA ALA A 3 -52.30 -1.11 8.30
C ALA A 3 -51.15 -1.77 9.10
N ASP A 4 -51.42 -2.88 9.79
CA ASP A 4 -50.44 -3.50 10.69
C ASP A 4 -49.41 -4.35 9.92
N HIS A 5 -49.84 -5.08 8.89
CA HIS A 5 -48.97 -5.95 8.11
C HIS A 5 -47.84 -5.18 7.41
N THR A 6 -48.13 -4.01 6.84
CA THR A 6 -47.13 -3.17 6.17
C THR A 6 -45.99 -2.74 7.12
N ARG A 7 -46.32 -2.44 8.38
CA ARG A 7 -45.31 -2.07 9.39
C ARG A 7 -44.39 -3.22 9.74
N TYR A 8 -44.92 -4.44 9.85
CA TYR A 8 -44.12 -5.65 10.06
C TYR A 8 -43.21 -5.98 8.87
N TYR A 9 -43.68 -5.79 7.64
CA TYR A 9 -42.84 -6.00 6.44
C TYR A 9 -41.69 -5.00 6.35
N VAL A 10 -41.93 -3.72 6.66
CA VAL A 10 -40.88 -2.69 6.64
C VAL A 10 -39.82 -2.97 7.73
N LEU A 11 -40.25 -3.32 8.95
CA LEU A 11 -39.32 -3.68 10.02
C LEU A 11 -38.55 -4.97 9.71
N GLY A 12 -39.23 -5.97 9.14
CA GLY A 12 -38.60 -7.22 8.71
C GLY A 12 -37.57 -7.01 7.62
N ALA A 13 -37.88 -6.22 6.59
CA ALA A 13 -36.96 -5.90 5.51
C ALA A 13 -35.72 -5.13 6.01
N PHE A 14 -35.90 -4.19 6.93
CA PHE A 14 -34.79 -3.45 7.53
C PHE A 14 -33.88 -4.35 8.38
N ALA A 15 -34.46 -5.20 9.22
CA ALA A 15 -33.70 -6.17 10.02
C ALA A 15 -32.93 -7.16 9.13
N LEU A 16 -33.55 -7.65 8.05
CA LEU A 16 -32.92 -8.57 7.11
C LEU A 16 -31.78 -7.87 6.34
N GLY A 17 -31.95 -6.61 5.95
CA GLY A 17 -30.89 -5.79 5.34
C GLY A 17 -29.69 -5.58 6.26
N ILE A 18 -29.92 -5.32 7.56
CA ILE A 18 -28.85 -5.22 8.56
C ILE A 18 -28.13 -6.54 8.70
N VAL A 19 -28.85 -7.65 8.86
CA VAL A 19 -28.27 -8.99 9.01
C VAL A 19 -27.45 -9.37 7.78
N LEU A 20 -27.96 -9.10 6.57
CA LEU A 20 -27.25 -9.34 5.31
C LEU A 20 -25.98 -8.50 5.22
N THR A 21 -26.04 -7.22 5.59
CA THR A 21 -24.87 -6.31 5.55
C THR A 21 -23.79 -6.73 6.55
N VAL A 22 -24.18 -7.11 7.77
CA VAL A 22 -23.25 -7.58 8.81
C VAL A 22 -22.57 -8.87 8.39
N THR A 23 -23.35 -9.85 7.90
CA THR A 23 -22.81 -11.14 7.45
C THR A 23 -21.89 -10.99 6.23
N TYR A 24 -22.26 -10.16 5.26
CA TYR A 24 -21.43 -9.86 4.09
C TYR A 24 -20.11 -9.17 4.46
N ASN A 25 -20.16 -8.17 5.34
CA ASN A 25 -18.95 -7.46 5.81
C ASN A 25 -18.04 -8.38 6.64
N GLN A 26 -18.61 -9.29 7.43
CA GLN A 26 -17.85 -10.25 8.23
C GLN A 26 -17.12 -11.28 7.35
N GLN A 27 -17.74 -11.71 6.24
CA GLN A 27 -17.08 -12.57 5.26
C GLN A 27 -15.93 -11.84 4.54
N SER A 28 -16.13 -10.58 4.16
CA SER A 28 -15.07 -9.75 3.55
C SER A 28 -13.89 -9.51 4.48
N LYS A 29 -14.13 -9.24 5.78
CA LYS A 29 -13.06 -9.04 6.77
C LYS A 29 -12.30 -10.34 7.09
N SER A 30 -12.97 -11.49 7.04
CA SER A 30 -12.34 -12.79 7.34
C SER A 30 -11.37 -13.21 6.24
N ALA A 31 -11.71 -12.97 4.97
CA ALA A 31 -10.80 -13.20 3.84
C ALA A 31 -9.54 -12.30 3.91
N GLN A 32 -9.68 -11.08 4.40
CA GLN A 32 -8.59 -10.10 4.48
C GLN A 32 -7.64 -10.34 5.68
N ARG A 33 -8.11 -10.96 6.76
CA ARG A 33 -7.26 -11.30 7.93
C ARG A 33 -6.30 -12.45 7.65
N LEU A 34 -6.74 -13.48 6.92
CA LEU A 34 -5.88 -14.61 6.53
C LEU A 34 -4.70 -14.14 5.65
N ASP A 35 -4.97 -13.27 4.68
CA ASP A 35 -3.96 -12.72 3.77
C ASP A 35 -2.91 -11.84 4.51
N HIS A 36 -3.32 -11.18 5.60
CA HIS A 36 -2.42 -10.33 6.39
C HIS A 36 -1.45 -11.14 7.28
N ASP A 37 -1.93 -12.24 7.88
CA ASP A 37 -1.10 -13.14 8.68
C ASP A 37 -0.08 -13.90 7.80
N ASP A 38 -0.48 -14.29 6.58
CA ASP A 38 0.40 -14.91 5.59
C ASP A 38 1.48 -13.93 5.10
N ALA A 39 1.12 -12.68 4.82
CA ALA A 39 2.07 -11.64 4.43
C ALA A 39 3.12 -11.38 5.52
N HIS A 40 2.71 -11.33 6.79
CA HIS A 40 3.62 -11.16 7.92
C HIS A 40 4.56 -12.37 8.11
N GLN A 41 4.06 -13.59 7.88
CA GLN A 41 4.91 -14.79 7.89
C GLN A 41 5.92 -14.78 6.75
N GLN A 42 5.49 -14.42 5.53
CA GLN A 42 6.37 -14.34 4.37
C GLN A 42 7.50 -13.32 4.57
N LEU A 43 7.19 -12.15 5.13
CA LEU A 43 8.17 -11.10 5.40
C LEU A 43 9.23 -11.55 6.42
N LYS A 44 8.80 -12.25 7.48
CA LYS A 44 9.71 -12.87 8.47
C LYS A 44 10.59 -13.95 7.84
N GLN A 45 10.03 -14.78 6.95
CA GLN A 45 10.80 -15.79 6.22
C GLN A 45 11.81 -15.17 5.26
N GLN A 46 11.43 -14.08 4.57
CA GLN A 46 12.33 -13.33 3.70
C GLN A 46 13.48 -12.68 4.49
N GLN A 47 13.21 -12.02 5.62
CA GLN A 47 14.25 -11.48 6.49
C GLN A 47 15.24 -12.55 6.97
N LYS A 48 14.75 -13.70 7.43
CA LYS A 48 15.63 -14.81 7.87
C LYS A 48 16.54 -15.31 6.76
N LYS A 49 16.02 -15.45 5.53
CA LYS A 49 16.81 -15.85 4.36
C LYS A 49 17.87 -14.80 4.01
N LEU A 50 17.55 -13.51 4.11
CA LEU A 50 18.49 -12.42 3.88
C LEU A 50 19.61 -12.42 4.92
N ILE A 51 19.27 -12.52 6.21
CA ILE A 51 20.26 -12.58 7.30
C ILE A 51 21.19 -13.78 7.13
N ALA A 52 20.66 -14.95 6.78
CA ALA A 52 21.46 -16.14 6.52
C ALA A 52 22.40 -15.97 5.30
N ARG A 53 21.94 -15.28 4.25
CA ARG A 53 22.79 -14.95 3.09
C ARG A 53 23.89 -13.96 3.46
N LEU A 54 23.57 -12.93 4.25
CA LEU A 54 24.55 -11.96 4.75
C LEU A 54 25.60 -12.63 5.63
N ALA A 55 25.19 -13.50 6.56
CA ALA A 55 26.10 -14.25 7.42
C ALA A 55 27.03 -15.21 6.65
N LYS A 56 26.65 -15.62 5.43
CA LYS A 56 27.46 -16.48 4.55
C LYS A 56 28.56 -15.71 3.82
N ILE A 57 28.49 -14.38 3.79
CA ILE A 57 29.52 -13.53 3.18
C ILE A 57 30.72 -13.48 4.13
N LYS A 58 31.82 -14.14 3.76
CA LYS A 58 33.09 -14.12 4.51
C LYS A 58 33.93 -12.88 4.27
N ASP A 59 33.66 -12.15 3.18
CA ASP A 59 34.40 -10.94 2.83
C ASP A 59 33.77 -9.71 3.51
N LEU A 60 34.50 -9.15 4.46
CA LEU A 60 34.06 -8.02 5.28
C LEU A 60 33.79 -6.76 4.44
N ASN A 61 34.51 -6.55 3.33
CA ASN A 61 34.32 -5.39 2.46
C ASN A 61 33.02 -5.51 1.65
N VAL A 62 32.71 -6.70 1.16
CA VAL A 62 31.46 -6.99 0.43
C VAL A 62 30.25 -6.90 1.36
N LEU A 63 30.40 -7.38 2.60
CA LEU A 63 29.37 -7.26 3.63
C LEU A 63 29.09 -5.77 3.94
N LYS A 64 30.14 -4.98 4.17
CA LYS A 64 30.02 -3.55 4.49
C LYS A 64 29.35 -2.77 3.37
N LYS A 65 29.66 -3.09 2.11
CA LYS A 65 29.01 -2.51 0.93
C LYS A 65 27.52 -2.88 0.86
N SER A 66 27.18 -4.16 1.04
CA SER A 66 25.79 -4.64 0.99
C SER A 66 24.93 -4.05 2.13
N LEU A 67 25.51 -3.88 3.32
CA LEU A 67 24.84 -3.23 4.45
C LEU A 67 24.58 -1.74 4.17
N ALA A 68 25.56 -1.03 3.61
CA ALA A 68 25.37 0.37 3.21
C ALA A 68 24.29 0.53 2.14
N GLU A 69 24.22 -0.39 1.16
CA GLU A 69 23.15 -0.39 0.14
C GLU A 69 21.76 -0.66 0.76
N LEU A 70 21.68 -1.54 1.76
CA LEU A 70 20.44 -1.82 2.49
C LEU A 70 20.01 -0.65 3.40
N ASP A 71 20.95 0.01 4.08
CA ASP A 71 20.66 1.19 4.90
C ASP A 71 20.09 2.31 4.03
N VAL A 72 20.68 2.57 2.86
CA VAL A 72 20.15 3.54 1.88
C VAL A 72 18.76 3.15 1.40
N ALA A 73 18.49 1.86 1.19
CA ALA A 73 17.15 1.38 0.83
C ALA A 73 16.15 1.53 1.99
N LEU A 74 16.59 1.40 3.23
CA LEU A 74 15.77 1.54 4.43
C LEU A 74 15.42 3.00 4.72
N GLU A 75 16.37 3.93 4.54
CA GLU A 75 16.12 5.37 4.69
C GLU A 75 15.09 5.90 3.67
N LYS A 76 14.99 5.26 2.50
CA LYS A 76 13.97 5.57 1.49
C LYS A 76 12.61 4.93 1.74
N GLY A 77 12.44 4.20 2.85
CA GLY A 77 11.19 3.53 3.21
C GLY A 77 10.02 4.49 3.50
N PRO A 78 8.76 4.03 3.34
CA PRO A 78 7.57 4.80 3.66
C PRO A 78 7.49 4.97 5.19
N GLY A 79 7.92 6.12 5.69
CA GLY A 79 7.97 6.42 7.13
C GLY A 79 9.16 7.26 7.58
N CYS A 80 10.11 7.58 6.70
CA CYS A 80 11.12 8.58 7.01
C CYS A 80 10.50 9.98 7.10
N ILE A 81 10.81 10.71 8.17
CA ILE A 81 10.52 12.15 8.27
C ILE A 81 11.37 12.83 7.21
N LYS A 82 10.72 13.56 6.30
CA LYS A 82 11.38 14.29 5.22
C LYS A 82 11.72 15.70 5.70
N GLU A 83 12.92 16.16 5.34
CA GLU A 83 13.33 17.54 5.55
C GLU A 83 12.76 18.42 4.42
N GLY A 84 12.10 19.51 4.80
CA GLY A 84 11.52 20.47 3.85
C GLY A 84 10.35 19.91 3.02
N ILE A 85 9.80 20.79 2.16
CA ILE A 85 8.71 20.42 1.23
C ILE A 85 9.26 19.68 0.01
N GLU A 86 10.49 19.99 -0.37
CA GLU A 86 11.28 19.35 -1.41
C GLU A 86 11.50 17.86 -1.13
N GLY A 87 11.70 17.47 0.13
CA GLY A 87 11.82 16.07 0.52
C GLY A 87 10.53 15.25 0.31
N CYS A 88 9.39 15.93 0.11
CA CYS A 88 8.10 15.33 -0.21
C CYS A 88 7.79 15.32 -1.72
N ILE A 89 8.73 15.73 -2.57
CA ILE A 89 8.60 15.69 -4.03
C ILE A 89 9.35 14.46 -4.55
N GLY A 90 8.66 13.62 -5.30
CA GLY A 90 9.22 12.38 -5.84
C GLY A 90 8.77 11.12 -5.11
N ASP A 91 9.41 9.99 -5.42
CA ASP A 91 9.12 8.66 -4.85
C ASP A 91 7.63 8.27 -4.74
N THR A 92 6.79 8.84 -5.62
CA THR A 92 5.36 8.59 -5.63
C THR A 92 5.06 7.13 -5.99
N PRO A 93 4.04 6.51 -5.37
CA PRO A 93 3.77 5.11 -5.58
C PRO A 93 3.27 4.81 -6.99
N LEU A 94 3.56 3.60 -7.45
CA LEU A 94 2.99 3.03 -8.66
C LEU A 94 1.84 2.09 -8.27
N ILE A 95 0.64 2.40 -8.72
CA ILE A 95 -0.60 1.74 -8.29
C ILE A 95 -1.15 0.87 -9.42
N LYS A 96 -1.38 -0.41 -9.16
CA LYS A 96 -2.00 -1.31 -10.14
C LYS A 96 -3.49 -1.05 -10.25
N ILE A 97 -3.97 -0.75 -11.46
CA ILE A 97 -5.41 -0.62 -11.74
C ILE A 97 -5.96 -2.01 -12.06
N LYS A 98 -6.48 -2.70 -11.03
CA LYS A 98 -6.97 -4.09 -11.13
C LYS A 98 -8.05 -4.26 -12.19
N SER A 99 -9.04 -3.36 -12.24
CA SER A 99 -10.16 -3.44 -13.19
C SER A 99 -9.70 -3.39 -14.65
N LEU A 100 -8.91 -2.38 -15.00
CA LEU A 100 -8.36 -2.22 -16.35
C LEU A 100 -7.38 -3.33 -16.70
N SER A 101 -6.55 -3.75 -15.74
CA SER A 101 -5.60 -4.84 -15.98
C SER A 101 -6.31 -6.15 -16.31
N ASN A 102 -7.37 -6.48 -15.57
CA ASN A 102 -8.17 -7.68 -15.80
C ASN A 102 -8.97 -7.61 -17.11
N TYR A 103 -9.49 -6.43 -17.44
CA TYR A 103 -10.26 -6.23 -18.67
C TYR A 103 -9.42 -6.32 -19.94
N THR A 104 -8.19 -5.78 -19.90
CA THR A 104 -7.29 -5.72 -21.07
C THR A 104 -6.38 -6.94 -21.19
N GLY A 105 -6.20 -7.71 -20.11
CA GLY A 105 -5.18 -8.77 -20.04
C GLY A 105 -3.74 -8.25 -19.92
N CYS A 106 -3.54 -6.92 -19.88
CA CYS A 106 -2.24 -6.28 -19.70
C CYS A 106 -2.07 -5.79 -18.26
N GLU A 107 -0.82 -5.68 -17.79
CA GLU A 107 -0.57 -5.03 -16.49
C GLU A 107 -0.61 -3.51 -16.64
N ILE A 108 -1.66 -2.88 -16.10
CA ILE A 108 -1.87 -1.44 -16.15
C ILE A 108 -1.54 -0.82 -14.80
N LEU A 109 -0.55 0.06 -14.80
CA LEU A 109 0.01 0.73 -13.63
C LEU A 109 -0.15 2.25 -13.76
N ALA A 110 -0.58 2.91 -12.70
CA ALA A 110 -0.72 4.36 -12.61
C ALA A 110 0.32 4.95 -11.66
N LYS A 111 1.07 5.93 -12.13
CA LYS A 111 2.01 6.68 -11.29
C LYS A 111 1.25 7.78 -10.54
N ALA A 112 1.23 7.72 -9.22
CA ALA A 112 0.44 8.62 -8.38
C ALA A 112 1.15 9.96 -8.14
N GLU A 113 1.50 10.69 -9.21
CA GLU A 113 2.17 12.00 -9.14
C GLU A 113 1.34 13.08 -8.42
N PHE A 114 0.04 12.84 -8.23
CA PHE A 114 -0.79 13.71 -7.42
C PHE A 114 -0.45 13.66 -5.92
N LEU A 115 0.39 12.72 -5.49
CA LEU A 115 0.88 12.61 -4.10
C LEU A 115 2.17 13.38 -3.84
N ASN A 116 2.70 14.14 -4.81
CA ASN A 116 3.80 15.07 -4.54
C ASN A 116 3.32 16.15 -3.56
N GLY A 117 4.10 16.43 -2.51
CA GLY A 117 3.63 17.21 -1.36
C GLY A 117 3.39 18.71 -1.60
N ALA A 118 4.01 19.32 -2.61
CA ALA A 118 3.98 20.77 -2.81
C ALA A 118 2.70 21.25 -3.51
N GLY A 119 2.45 20.71 -4.70
CA GLY A 119 1.39 21.12 -5.62
C GLY A 119 0.49 19.96 -6.04
N ASN A 120 0.67 18.77 -5.48
CA ASN A 120 -0.10 17.56 -5.79
C ASN A 120 -0.15 17.30 -7.31
N SER A 121 0.96 17.54 -7.99
CA SER A 121 1.02 17.43 -9.44
C SER A 121 2.40 16.99 -9.92
N PRO A 122 2.50 16.51 -11.17
CA PRO A 122 3.80 16.22 -11.79
C PRO A 122 4.72 17.45 -11.92
N LYS A 123 4.18 18.68 -11.85
CA LYS A 123 4.95 19.92 -12.02
C LYS A 123 5.94 20.16 -10.89
N ASP A 124 5.68 19.59 -9.73
CA ASP A 124 6.51 19.78 -8.53
C ASP A 124 7.94 19.29 -8.76
N ARG A 125 8.13 18.21 -9.54
CA ARG A 125 9.46 17.73 -9.93
C ARG A 125 10.24 18.75 -10.74
N VAL A 126 9.57 19.42 -11.68
CA VAL A 126 10.20 20.44 -12.53
C VAL A 126 10.56 21.66 -11.70
N ALA A 127 9.66 22.09 -10.80
CA ALA A 127 9.92 23.19 -9.89
C ALA A 127 11.12 22.91 -8.98
N LEU A 128 11.22 21.69 -8.43
CA LEU A 128 12.37 21.27 -7.63
C LEU A 128 13.67 21.36 -8.44
N SER A 129 13.70 20.79 -9.64
CA SER A 129 14.89 20.85 -10.50
C SER A 129 15.30 22.28 -10.86
N ILE A 130 14.35 23.21 -11.02
CA ILE A 130 14.67 24.63 -11.26
C ILE A 130 15.35 25.24 -10.04
N ILE A 131 14.87 24.94 -8.82
CA ILE A 131 15.44 25.47 -7.57
C ILE A 131 16.84 24.89 -7.33
N GLU A 132 17.05 23.59 -7.58
CA GLU A 132 18.35 22.93 -7.41
C GLU A 132 19.42 23.38 -8.42
N MET A 133 19.00 23.94 -9.55
CA MET A 133 19.91 24.45 -10.60
C MET A 133 20.40 25.88 -10.35
N VAL A 134 19.81 26.60 -9.40
CA VAL A 134 20.15 27.99 -9.04
C VAL A 134 21.16 28.00 -7.90
#